data_AF-A0A2V8PN90-F1
#
_entry.id   AF-A0A2V8PN90-F1
#
_cell.length_a   1.000
_cell.length_b   1.000
_cell.length_c   1.000
_cell.angle_alpha   90.00
_cell.angle_beta   90.00
_cell.angle_gamma   90.00
#
_symmetry.space_group_name_H-M   'P 1'
#
loop_
_entity.id
_entity.type
_entity.pdbx_description
1 polymer ?
#
loop_
_entity_poly.entity_id
_entity_poly.type
_entity_poly.pdbx_seq_one_letter_code
_entity_poly.pdbx_strand_id
1 'polypeptide(L)'
;MNDQSSYVAQIINREPVAVRRPEKETLPKLFYKGAHQATLDPLAARRPEAGLFMWSEQQQTSEQVVSGNPTYNNTSAAALLSYDVAHSIPWDWRVSLYTWTKGIASGVYLVAALLLLLGILNPSDQLWLWVTPIVSGAFLAITGLLLIWDLEHPTRFYMIFTKPQWKSWLVKGAFIIAGYSVVLASHFIASLLHSISLPRWLIVGGLPLSILTAVYTAYLFAQA
;
A
#
# COMPACT_ATOMS: atom_id res chain seq x y z
N MET A 1 -15.20 24.96 12.09
CA MET A 1 -15.10 25.80 13.30
C MET A 1 -16.43 25.74 13.99
N ASN A 2 -16.56 24.87 14.99
CA ASN A 2 -17.88 24.50 15.52
C ASN A 2 -18.38 25.50 16.57
N ASP A 3 -17.49 26.38 17.04
CA ASP A 3 -17.78 27.45 17.98
C ASP A 3 -17.33 28.80 17.39
N GLN A 4 -18.30 29.66 17.11
CA GLN A 4 -18.06 30.99 16.53
C GLN A 4 -17.58 32.02 17.56
N SER A 5 -17.75 31.75 18.86
CA SER A 5 -17.25 32.62 19.92
C SER A 5 -15.76 32.44 20.20
N SER A 6 -15.19 31.31 19.76
CA SER A 6 -13.77 30.99 19.95
C SER A 6 -12.83 32.03 19.36
N TYR A 7 -11.71 32.29 20.04
CA TYR A 7 -10.71 33.28 19.62
C TYR A 7 -10.19 33.03 18.19
N VAL A 8 -9.95 31.77 17.83
CA VAL A 8 -9.52 31.36 16.49
C VAL A 8 -10.58 31.72 15.44
N ALA A 9 -11.87 31.55 15.77
CA ALA A 9 -12.95 31.93 14.85
C ALA A 9 -13.08 33.43 14.67
N GLN A 10 -12.85 34.21 15.72
CA GLN A 10 -12.83 35.66 15.62
C GLN A 10 -11.68 36.14 14.72
N ILE A 11 -10.48 35.55 14.84
CA ILE A 11 -9.33 35.86 13.97
C ILE A 11 -9.65 35.57 12.50
N ILE A 12 -10.12 34.35 12.20
CA ILE A 12 -10.39 33.92 10.82
C ILE A 12 -11.45 34.80 10.14
N ASN A 13 -12.45 35.26 10.89
CA ASN A 13 -13.53 36.09 10.34
C ASN A 13 -13.16 37.58 10.23
N ARG A 14 -12.15 38.06 10.95
CA ARG A 14 -11.78 39.48 10.99
C ARG A 14 -10.53 39.82 10.18
N GLU A 15 -9.73 38.82 9.85
CA GLU A 15 -8.42 39.03 9.23
C GLU A 15 -8.31 38.24 7.93
N PRO A 16 -7.52 38.75 6.94
CA PRO A 16 -7.24 38.00 5.74
C PRO A 16 -6.39 36.77 6.08
N VAL A 17 -6.97 35.60 5.89
CA VAL A 17 -6.30 34.30 6.06
C VAL A 17 -6.26 33.55 4.73
N ALA A 18 -5.17 32.82 4.52
CA ALA A 18 -5.01 31.92 3.39
C ALA A 18 -5.20 30.46 3.84
N VAL A 19 -5.59 29.60 2.89
CA VAL A 19 -5.78 28.17 3.12
C VAL A 19 -4.97 27.38 2.10
N ARG A 20 -4.51 26.20 2.50
CA ARG A 20 -3.72 25.31 1.63
C ARG A 20 -4.64 24.36 0.87
N ARG A 21 -4.42 24.23 -0.45
CA ARG A 21 -5.15 23.33 -1.36
C ARG A 21 -6.68 23.50 -1.37
N PRO A 22 -7.20 24.73 -1.57
CA PRO A 22 -8.65 24.97 -1.64
C PRO A 22 -9.35 24.17 -2.76
N GLU A 23 -8.63 23.82 -3.84
CA GLU A 23 -9.13 23.04 -4.99
C GLU A 23 -9.54 21.61 -4.65
N LYS A 24 -9.20 21.11 -3.45
CA LYS A 24 -9.67 19.80 -2.98
C LYS A 24 -11.11 19.82 -2.49
N GLU A 25 -11.77 20.98 -2.47
CA GLU A 25 -13.17 21.18 -2.05
C GLU A 25 -13.49 20.54 -0.68
N THR A 26 -12.48 20.47 0.19
CA THR A 26 -12.64 19.99 1.55
C THR A 26 -12.75 21.15 2.52
N LEU A 27 -13.49 20.98 3.62
CA LEU A 27 -13.55 21.99 4.68
C LEU A 27 -12.16 22.18 5.30
N PRO A 28 -11.55 23.37 5.16
CA PRO A 28 -10.20 23.61 5.66
C PRO A 28 -10.19 23.58 7.19
N LYS A 29 -9.18 22.89 7.74
CA LYS A 29 -8.95 22.81 9.21
C LYS A 29 -7.83 23.74 9.69
N LEU A 30 -7.06 24.32 8.77
CA LEU A 30 -5.89 25.14 9.07
C LEU A 30 -5.94 26.41 8.21
N PHE A 31 -5.73 27.55 8.86
CA PHE A 31 -5.77 28.88 8.26
C PHE A 31 -4.48 29.61 8.59
N TYR A 32 -3.89 30.25 7.59
CA TYR A 32 -2.61 30.91 7.69
C TYR A 32 -2.79 32.43 7.67
N LYS A 33 -2.33 33.10 8.71
CA LYS A 33 -2.30 34.57 8.79
C LYS A 33 -0.91 35.07 8.40
N GLY A 34 -0.83 35.99 7.43
CA GLY A 34 0.43 36.61 7.01
C GLY A 34 1.42 35.66 6.31
N ALA A 35 0.98 34.47 5.91
CA ALA A 35 1.83 33.55 5.16
C ALA A 35 1.96 34.01 3.71
N HIS A 36 3.19 33.98 3.20
CA HIS A 36 3.46 34.27 1.80
C HIS A 36 3.01 33.09 0.93
N GLN A 37 2.44 33.35 -0.25
CA GLN A 37 1.91 32.29 -1.12
C GLN A 37 2.95 31.21 -1.45
N ALA A 38 4.22 31.61 -1.61
CA ALA A 38 5.33 30.70 -1.83
C ALA A 38 5.61 29.69 -0.70
N THR A 39 5.09 29.94 0.51
CA THR A 39 5.18 29.00 1.65
C THR A 39 3.98 28.06 1.74
N LEU A 40 2.85 28.43 1.11
CA LEU A 40 1.62 27.66 1.12
C LEU A 40 1.60 26.63 -0.01
N ASP A 41 2.18 27.01 -1.16
CA ASP A 41 2.38 26.12 -2.28
C ASP A 41 3.76 25.46 -2.20
N PRO A 42 3.83 24.14 -1.96
CA PRO A 42 5.10 23.43 -1.86
C PRO A 42 5.90 23.41 -3.17
N LEU A 43 5.28 23.74 -4.32
CA LEU A 43 5.93 23.78 -5.62
C LEU A 43 6.32 25.20 -6.05
N ALA A 44 6.06 26.22 -5.23
CA ALA A 44 6.33 27.62 -5.58
C ALA A 44 7.79 28.05 -5.47
N ALA A 45 8.54 27.48 -4.54
CA ALA A 45 9.95 27.79 -4.41
C ALA A 45 10.77 26.95 -5.41
N ARG A 46 11.60 27.62 -6.23
CA ARG A 46 12.56 26.93 -7.09
C ARG A 46 13.62 26.26 -6.21
N ARG A 47 14.01 25.03 -6.57
CA ARG A 47 15.16 24.37 -5.96
C ARG A 47 16.47 25.05 -6.40
N PRO A 48 17.41 25.32 -5.49
CA PRO A 48 18.75 25.78 -5.86
C PRO A 48 19.44 24.80 -6.82
N GLU A 49 20.20 25.33 -7.77
CA GLU A 49 21.01 24.50 -8.65
C GLU A 49 22.07 23.74 -7.84
N ALA A 50 22.43 22.53 -8.32
CA ALA A 50 23.36 21.63 -7.65
C ALA A 50 22.99 21.21 -6.20
N GLY A 51 21.74 21.42 -5.75
CA GLY A 51 21.31 21.00 -4.41
C GLY A 51 21.97 21.81 -3.28
N LEU A 52 22.44 23.02 -3.58
CA LEU A 52 23.08 23.93 -2.64
C LEU A 52 22.02 24.71 -1.85
N PHE A 53 21.66 24.18 -0.69
CA PHE A 53 20.75 24.81 0.25
C PHE A 53 21.49 25.79 1.18
N MET A 54 20.74 26.56 1.94
CA MET A 54 21.31 27.51 2.89
C MET A 54 22.03 26.73 4.00
N TRP A 55 23.37 26.75 3.99
CA TRP A 55 24.24 26.02 4.94
C TRP A 55 24.19 24.49 4.87
N SER A 56 23.69 23.91 3.76
CA SER A 56 23.70 22.46 3.57
C SER A 56 23.72 22.09 2.09
N GLU A 57 24.24 20.90 1.79
CA GLU A 57 24.13 20.28 0.47
C GLU A 57 23.35 18.98 0.62
N GLN A 58 22.44 18.72 -0.33
CA GLN A 58 21.64 17.49 -0.31
C GLN A 58 22.31 16.44 -1.20
N GLN A 59 22.67 15.30 -0.60
CA GLN A 59 23.33 14.23 -1.33
C GLN A 59 22.36 13.62 -2.35
N GLN A 60 22.73 13.65 -3.63
CA GLN A 60 21.97 12.99 -4.67
C GLN A 60 22.42 11.53 -4.77
N THR A 61 21.76 10.67 -4.01
CA THR A 61 21.94 9.22 -4.09
C THR A 61 20.74 8.56 -4.75
N SER A 62 20.93 7.40 -5.36
CA SER A 62 19.83 6.63 -5.97
C SER A 62 18.81 6.11 -4.97
N GLU A 63 19.09 6.17 -3.66
CA GLU A 63 18.24 5.65 -2.58
C GLU A 63 17.36 6.74 -1.94
N GLN A 64 17.62 8.00 -2.27
CA GLN A 64 16.94 9.15 -1.67
C GLN A 64 16.18 9.95 -2.73
N VAL A 65 14.94 10.31 -2.40
CA VAL A 65 14.07 11.15 -3.21
C VAL A 65 13.93 12.50 -2.51
N VAL A 66 14.18 13.55 -3.28
CA VAL A 66 14.03 14.95 -2.84
C VAL A 66 12.61 15.43 -3.09
N SER A 67 12.16 16.46 -2.37
CA SER A 67 10.77 16.90 -2.43
C SER A 67 10.43 17.56 -3.78
N GLY A 68 9.70 16.85 -4.65
CA GLY A 68 9.14 17.39 -5.91
C GLY A 68 10.14 17.94 -6.94
N ASN A 69 9.73 17.96 -8.20
CA ASN A 69 10.45 18.67 -9.26
C ASN A 69 9.51 19.78 -9.75
N PRO A 70 9.78 21.07 -9.46
CA PRO A 70 8.98 22.16 -9.99
C PRO A 70 9.43 22.41 -11.45
N THR A 71 9.22 21.43 -12.32
CA THR A 71 9.31 21.66 -13.78
C THR A 71 8.14 22.49 -14.29
N TYR A 72 7.09 22.66 -13.47
CA TYR A 72 6.00 23.58 -13.71
C TYR A 72 6.11 24.80 -12.79
N ASN A 73 6.23 25.97 -13.42
CA ASN A 73 6.14 27.26 -12.73
C ASN A 73 4.69 27.53 -12.34
N ASN A 74 4.44 27.71 -11.05
CA ASN A 74 3.30 28.52 -10.61
C ASN A 74 3.71 30.00 -10.63
N THR A 75 2.75 30.90 -10.77
CA THR A 75 2.95 32.36 -10.86
C THR A 75 3.32 33.03 -9.53
N SER A 76 3.71 32.24 -8.52
CA SER A 76 4.12 32.74 -7.22
C SER A 76 5.55 33.30 -7.31
N ALA A 77 5.82 34.42 -6.63
CA ALA A 77 7.10 35.14 -6.69
C ALA A 77 8.34 34.22 -6.62
N ALA A 78 9.44 34.64 -7.26
CA ALA A 78 10.72 33.93 -7.34
C ALA A 78 11.33 33.64 -5.95
N ALA A 79 10.80 32.63 -5.27
CA ALA A 79 11.28 32.13 -4.00
C ALA A 79 12.27 30.99 -4.28
N LEU A 80 13.29 30.88 -3.43
CA LEU A 80 14.30 29.84 -3.50
C LEU A 80 14.22 28.99 -2.24
N LEU A 81 14.21 27.66 -2.39
CA LEU A 81 14.09 26.75 -1.26
C LEU A 81 15.37 26.82 -0.42
N SER A 82 15.26 27.27 0.83
CA SER A 82 16.42 27.44 1.73
C SER A 82 16.82 26.16 2.44
N TYR A 83 15.83 25.32 2.81
CA TYR A 83 16.04 24.04 3.50
C TYR A 83 15.12 22.98 2.91
N ASP A 84 15.65 21.77 2.69
CA ASP A 84 14.91 20.58 2.26
C ASP A 84 15.48 19.35 2.96
N VAL A 85 14.67 18.30 3.10
CA VAL A 85 15.09 17.02 3.69
C VAL A 85 14.86 15.92 2.66
N ALA A 86 15.92 15.14 2.40
CA ALA A 86 15.81 13.99 1.52
C ALA A 86 15.06 12.87 2.24
N HIS A 87 14.16 12.19 1.54
CA HIS A 87 13.42 11.05 2.09
C HIS A 87 13.90 9.78 1.41
N SER A 88 13.98 8.67 2.15
CA SER A 88 14.23 7.36 1.53
C SER A 88 13.08 6.99 0.58
N ILE A 89 13.38 6.28 -0.50
CA ILE A 89 12.33 5.75 -1.38
C ILE A 89 11.37 4.90 -0.53
N PRO A 90 10.05 5.16 -0.58
CA PRO A 90 9.09 4.50 0.30
C PRO A 90 8.93 3.01 0.00
N TRP A 91 9.24 2.56 -1.21
CA TRP A 91 9.18 1.15 -1.63
C TRP A 91 10.50 0.73 -2.27
N ASP A 92 11.19 -0.20 -1.65
CA ASP A 92 12.42 -0.78 -2.16
C ASP A 92 12.15 -2.07 -2.96
N TRP A 93 13.22 -2.79 -3.29
CA TRP A 93 13.16 -4.05 -4.04
C TRP A 93 12.37 -5.16 -3.32
N ARG A 94 12.22 -5.09 -1.98
CA ARG A 94 11.47 -6.08 -1.20
C ARG A 94 10.01 -6.07 -1.61
N VAL A 95 9.48 -4.88 -1.94
CA VAL A 95 8.12 -4.71 -2.46
C VAL A 95 7.90 -5.51 -3.74
N SER A 96 8.85 -5.42 -4.67
CA SER A 96 8.83 -6.22 -5.89
C SER A 96 8.93 -7.72 -5.58
N LEU A 97 9.80 -8.13 -4.64
CA LEU A 97 10.00 -9.52 -4.27
C LEU A 97 8.75 -10.17 -3.66
N TYR A 98 8.13 -9.54 -2.65
CA TYR A 98 6.93 -10.10 -2.05
C TYR A 98 5.72 -10.02 -2.99
N THR A 99 5.68 -9.04 -3.90
CA THR A 99 4.62 -8.97 -4.92
C THR A 99 4.74 -10.12 -5.92
N TRP A 100 5.97 -10.45 -6.33
CA TRP A 100 6.26 -11.56 -7.22
C TRP A 100 5.95 -12.93 -6.59
N THR A 101 6.44 -13.19 -5.38
CA THR A 101 6.18 -14.45 -4.66
C THR A 101 4.69 -14.66 -4.37
N LYS A 102 3.98 -13.59 -3.99
CA LYS A 102 2.52 -13.59 -3.86
C LYS A 102 1.82 -13.87 -5.20
N GLY A 103 2.34 -13.31 -6.29
CA GLY A 103 1.88 -13.57 -7.65
C GLY A 103 1.95 -15.04 -8.02
N ILE A 104 3.07 -15.70 -7.71
CA ILE A 104 3.23 -17.15 -7.91
C ILE A 104 2.24 -17.93 -7.03
N ALA A 105 2.13 -17.57 -5.74
CA ALA A 105 1.23 -18.24 -4.82
C ALA A 105 -0.21 -18.25 -5.32
N SER A 106 -0.72 -17.07 -5.66
CA SER A 106 -2.10 -16.87 -6.15
C SER A 106 -2.32 -17.46 -7.55
N GLY A 107 -1.37 -17.27 -8.47
CA GLY A 107 -1.47 -17.73 -9.86
C GLY A 107 -1.50 -19.26 -9.99
N VAL A 108 -0.66 -19.97 -9.24
CA VAL A 108 -0.62 -21.45 -9.29
C VAL A 108 -1.98 -22.05 -8.90
N TYR A 109 -2.57 -21.58 -7.81
CA TYR A 109 -3.88 -22.04 -7.36
C TYR A 109 -4.99 -21.66 -8.33
N LEU A 110 -4.98 -20.42 -8.83
CA LEU A 110 -5.98 -19.93 -9.76
C LEU A 110 -5.99 -20.73 -11.06
N VAL A 111 -4.82 -20.97 -11.66
CA VAL A 111 -4.69 -21.75 -12.89
C VAL A 111 -5.15 -23.19 -12.66
N ALA A 112 -4.69 -23.84 -11.59
CA ALA A 112 -5.11 -25.21 -11.28
C ALA A 112 -6.62 -25.33 -11.05
N ALA A 113 -7.22 -24.37 -10.33
CA ALA A 113 -8.66 -24.31 -10.12
C ALA A 113 -9.44 -24.10 -11.43
N LEU A 114 -8.95 -23.23 -12.32
CA LEU A 114 -9.56 -23.02 -13.65
C LEU A 114 -9.48 -24.27 -14.52
N LEU A 115 -8.33 -24.96 -14.55
CA LEU A 115 -8.18 -26.21 -15.29
C LEU A 115 -9.12 -27.31 -14.76
N LEU A 116 -9.35 -27.35 -13.45
CA LEU A 116 -10.33 -28.26 -12.84
C LEU A 116 -11.77 -27.91 -13.24
N LEU A 117 -12.12 -26.61 -13.26
CA LEU A 117 -13.46 -26.13 -13.66
C LEU A 117 -13.73 -26.34 -15.15
N LEU A 118 -12.70 -26.25 -15.99
CA LEU A 118 -12.77 -26.54 -17.43
C LEU A 118 -12.82 -28.04 -17.73
N GLY A 119 -12.69 -28.91 -16.71
CA GLY A 119 -12.68 -30.36 -16.88
C GLY A 119 -11.41 -30.92 -17.51
N ILE A 120 -10.34 -30.12 -17.58
CA ILE A 120 -9.01 -30.55 -18.08
C ILE A 120 -8.30 -31.38 -17.01
N LEU A 121 -8.45 -30.99 -15.74
CA LEU A 121 -7.97 -31.76 -14.59
C LEU A 121 -9.12 -32.47 -13.90
N ASN A 122 -8.84 -33.65 -13.35
CA ASN A 122 -9.74 -34.37 -12.46
C ASN A 122 -9.44 -34.03 -10.99
N PRO A 123 -10.45 -34.06 -10.10
CA PRO A 123 -10.25 -33.82 -8.67
C PRO A 123 -9.29 -34.82 -7.99
N SER A 124 -9.07 -35.98 -8.60
CA SER A 124 -8.12 -37.01 -8.15
C SER A 124 -6.69 -36.80 -8.63
N ASP A 125 -6.44 -35.82 -9.51
CA ASP A 125 -5.12 -35.63 -10.12
C ASP A 125 -4.11 -35.14 -9.08
N GLN A 126 -2.89 -35.67 -9.17
CA GLN A 126 -1.80 -35.33 -8.26
C GLN A 126 -1.39 -33.85 -8.34
N LEU A 127 -1.60 -33.23 -9.51
CA LEU A 127 -1.36 -31.79 -9.70
C LEU A 127 -2.29 -30.94 -8.83
N TRP A 128 -3.58 -31.30 -8.77
CA TRP A 128 -4.55 -30.60 -7.94
C TRP A 128 -4.35 -30.92 -6.46
N LEU A 129 -4.25 -32.21 -6.11
CA LEU A 129 -4.19 -32.64 -4.71
C LEU A 129 -2.89 -32.23 -4.01
N TRP A 130 -1.74 -32.33 -4.67
CA TRP A 130 -0.46 -32.15 -3.99
C TRP A 130 0.29 -30.92 -4.47
N VAL A 131 0.53 -30.80 -5.78
CA VAL A 131 1.38 -29.75 -6.33
C VAL A 131 0.78 -28.37 -6.05
N THR A 132 -0.53 -28.21 -6.26
CA THR A 132 -1.23 -26.94 -6.09
C THR A 132 -1.13 -26.39 -4.65
N PRO A 133 -1.61 -27.10 -3.61
CA PRO A 133 -1.54 -26.57 -2.25
C PRO A 133 -0.11 -26.43 -1.71
N ILE A 134 0.83 -27.30 -2.11
CA ILE A 134 2.23 -27.20 -1.67
C ILE A 134 2.91 -25.97 -2.27
N VAL A 135 2.85 -25.80 -3.59
CA VAL A 135 3.54 -24.69 -4.26
C VAL A 135 2.89 -23.36 -3.87
N SER A 136 1.56 -23.26 -3.95
CA SER A 136 0.86 -22.04 -3.51
C SER A 136 1.09 -21.74 -2.04
N GLY A 137 1.03 -22.75 -1.18
CA GLY A 137 1.26 -22.59 0.27
C GLY A 137 2.68 -22.14 0.60
N ALA A 138 3.68 -22.75 -0.04
CA ALA A 138 5.09 -22.39 0.17
C ALA A 138 5.37 -20.94 -0.25
N PHE A 139 4.93 -20.52 -1.45
CA PHE A 139 5.12 -19.15 -1.91
C PHE A 139 4.32 -18.13 -1.08
N LEU A 140 3.12 -18.48 -0.60
CA LEU A 140 2.35 -17.62 0.29
C LEU A 140 3.01 -17.49 1.67
N ALA A 141 3.61 -18.57 2.19
CA ALA A 141 4.36 -18.54 3.44
C ALA A 141 5.62 -17.66 3.31
N ILE A 142 6.37 -17.79 2.20
CA ILE A 142 7.49 -16.91 1.87
C ILE A 142 7.02 -15.44 1.81
N THR A 143 5.89 -15.19 1.14
CA THR A 143 5.29 -13.84 1.08
C THR A 143 5.00 -13.30 2.47
N GLY A 144 4.37 -14.10 3.34
CA GLY A 144 4.06 -13.69 4.72
C GLY A 144 5.31 -13.37 5.54
N LEU A 145 6.37 -14.17 5.42
CA LEU A 145 7.65 -13.93 6.09
C LEU A 145 8.32 -12.65 5.59
N LEU A 146 8.35 -12.44 4.27
CA LEU A 146 8.90 -11.22 3.67
C LEU A 146 8.11 -9.97 4.09
N LEU A 147 6.78 -10.06 4.16
CA LEU A 147 5.93 -8.96 4.62
C LEU A 147 6.23 -8.58 6.07
N ILE A 148 6.45 -9.55 6.96
CA ILE A 148 6.79 -9.27 8.37
C ILE A 148 8.21 -8.71 8.48
N TRP A 149 9.15 -9.23 7.69
CA TRP A 149 10.54 -8.77 7.66
C TRP A 149 10.69 -7.33 7.13
N ASP A 150 9.80 -6.91 6.23
CA ASP A 150 9.77 -5.56 5.67
C ASP A 150 9.24 -4.50 6.66
N LEU A 151 8.57 -4.92 7.74
CA LEU A 151 8.05 -3.98 8.73
C LEU A 151 9.17 -3.36 9.57
N GLU A 152 9.12 -2.04 9.74
CA GLU A 152 9.98 -1.32 10.68
C GLU A 152 9.74 -1.75 12.15
N HIS A 153 8.52 -2.16 12.47
CA HIS A 153 8.12 -2.63 13.81
C HIS A 153 7.36 -3.97 13.72
N PRO A 154 8.06 -5.10 13.51
CA PRO A 154 7.43 -6.40 13.26
C PRO A 154 6.59 -6.89 14.45
N THR A 155 6.95 -6.50 15.68
CA THR A 155 6.20 -6.84 16.89
C THR A 155 4.79 -6.26 16.91
N ARG A 156 4.49 -5.22 16.11
CA ARG A 156 3.16 -4.60 16.03
C ARG A 156 2.25 -5.26 15.00
N PHE A 157 2.72 -6.27 14.26
CA PHE A 157 1.93 -6.94 13.22
C PHE A 157 0.57 -7.45 13.72
N TYR A 158 0.49 -7.97 14.95
CA TYR A 158 -0.77 -8.44 15.56
C TYR A 158 -1.83 -7.32 15.70
N MET A 159 -1.44 -6.04 15.66
CA MET A 159 -2.37 -4.92 15.69
C MET A 159 -3.28 -4.87 14.47
N ILE A 160 -2.86 -5.44 13.33
CA ILE A 160 -3.71 -5.55 12.14
C ILE A 160 -4.98 -6.34 12.46
N PHE A 161 -4.86 -7.40 13.27
CA PHE A 161 -5.98 -8.26 13.64
C PHE A 161 -6.77 -7.76 14.86
N THR A 162 -6.10 -7.06 15.80
CA THR A 162 -6.74 -6.59 17.04
C THR A 162 -7.33 -5.17 16.93
N LYS A 163 -6.78 -4.31 16.07
CA LYS A 163 -7.20 -2.91 15.87
C LYS A 163 -7.25 -2.54 14.37
N PRO A 164 -8.11 -3.20 13.56
CA PRO A 164 -8.14 -3.02 12.12
C PRO A 164 -8.66 -1.64 11.69
N GLN A 165 -7.97 -1.01 10.73
CA GLN A 165 -8.43 0.18 10.01
C GLN A 165 -9.04 -0.19 8.66
N TRP A 166 -10.35 -0.46 8.62
CA TRP A 166 -11.05 -1.02 7.45
C TRP A 166 -11.07 -0.13 6.19
N LYS A 167 -10.70 1.14 6.30
CA LYS A 167 -10.52 2.03 5.13
C LYS A 167 -9.18 1.82 4.42
N SER A 168 -8.23 1.13 5.06
CA SER A 168 -6.91 0.83 4.49
C SER A 168 -6.93 -0.47 3.68
N TRP A 169 -6.40 -0.41 2.46
CA TRP A 169 -6.18 -1.60 1.63
C TRP A 169 -5.12 -2.54 2.18
N LEU A 170 -4.17 -2.04 2.99
CA LEU A 170 -3.19 -2.89 3.68
C LEU A 170 -3.89 -3.86 4.64
N VAL A 171 -4.82 -3.35 5.46
CA VAL A 171 -5.59 -4.16 6.40
C VAL A 171 -6.46 -5.16 5.65
N LYS A 172 -7.19 -4.72 4.61
CA LYS A 172 -7.99 -5.64 3.77
C LYS A 172 -7.14 -6.74 3.14
N GLY A 173 -5.98 -6.39 2.62
CA GLY A 173 -5.01 -7.33 2.04
C GLY A 173 -4.53 -8.38 3.04
N ALA A 174 -4.24 -7.98 4.28
CA ALA A 174 -3.84 -8.92 5.33
C ALA A 174 -4.94 -9.96 5.64
N PHE A 175 -6.21 -9.53 5.71
CA PHE A 175 -7.34 -10.46 5.90
C PHE A 175 -7.58 -11.36 4.68
N ILE A 176 -7.37 -10.85 3.45
CA ILE A 176 -7.44 -11.65 2.23
C ILE A 176 -6.36 -12.75 2.24
N ILE A 177 -5.11 -12.39 2.54
CA ILE A 177 -4.00 -13.36 2.64
C ILE A 177 -4.29 -14.37 3.74
N ALA A 178 -4.74 -13.94 4.93
CA ALA A 178 -5.05 -14.83 6.03
C ALA A 178 -6.16 -15.84 5.65
N GLY A 179 -7.26 -15.38 5.04
CA GLY A 179 -8.31 -16.25 4.53
C GLY A 179 -7.80 -17.22 3.47
N TYR A 180 -6.94 -16.74 2.56
CA TYR A 180 -6.34 -17.58 1.53
C TYR A 180 -5.40 -18.64 2.12
N SER A 181 -4.60 -18.30 3.14
CA SER A 181 -3.77 -19.26 3.89
C SER A 181 -4.61 -20.36 4.52
N VAL A 182 -5.78 -20.04 5.09
CA VAL A 182 -6.70 -21.04 5.65
C VAL A 182 -7.21 -22.00 4.57
N VAL A 183 -7.54 -21.50 3.38
CA VAL A 183 -7.96 -22.35 2.26
C VAL A 183 -6.83 -23.28 1.81
N LEU A 184 -5.62 -22.77 1.63
CA LEU A 184 -4.47 -23.58 1.21
C LEU A 184 -4.11 -24.63 2.26
N ALA A 185 -4.12 -24.26 3.54
CA ALA A 185 -3.89 -25.21 4.63
C ALA A 185 -4.98 -26.28 4.68
N SER A 186 -6.24 -25.90 4.53
CA SER A 186 -7.38 -26.84 4.48
C SER A 186 -7.26 -27.79 3.29
N HIS A 187 -6.83 -27.29 2.13
CA HIS A 187 -6.59 -28.12 0.94
C HIS A 187 -5.46 -29.10 1.21
N PHE A 188 -4.31 -28.64 1.70
CA PHE A 188 -3.18 -29.51 2.03
C PHE A 188 -3.55 -30.61 3.04
N ILE A 189 -4.27 -30.26 4.10
CA ILE A 189 -4.78 -31.21 5.11
C ILE A 189 -5.74 -32.20 4.46
N ALA A 190 -6.65 -31.75 3.60
CA ALA A 190 -7.58 -32.62 2.90
C ALA A 190 -6.85 -33.65 2.01
N SER A 191 -5.75 -33.25 1.38
CA SER A 191 -4.90 -34.13 0.58
C SER A 191 -4.19 -35.18 1.44
N LEU A 192 -3.71 -34.81 2.65
CA LEU A 192 -3.18 -35.76 3.62
C LEU A 192 -4.23 -36.79 4.07
N LEU A 193 -5.49 -36.36 4.21
CA LEU A 193 -6.62 -37.22 4.53
C LEU A 193 -7.16 -38.01 3.33
N HIS A 194 -6.52 -37.92 2.16
CA HIS A 194 -6.96 -38.55 0.91
C HIS A 194 -8.40 -38.19 0.51
N SER A 195 -8.90 -37.04 0.97
CA SER A 195 -10.24 -36.56 0.68
C SER A 195 -10.27 -35.83 -0.67
N ILE A 196 -11.05 -36.35 -1.61
CA ILE A 196 -11.21 -35.76 -2.96
C ILE A 196 -12.33 -34.69 -2.98
N SER A 197 -13.34 -34.85 -2.13
CA SER A 197 -14.51 -33.96 -2.09
C SER A 197 -14.20 -32.59 -1.50
N LEU A 198 -13.44 -32.55 -0.39
CA LEU A 198 -13.12 -31.31 0.32
C LEU A 198 -12.33 -30.31 -0.54
N PRO A 199 -11.22 -30.68 -1.22
CA PRO A 199 -10.52 -29.79 -2.15
C PRO A 199 -11.42 -29.22 -3.24
N ARG A 200 -12.31 -30.06 -3.81
CA ARG A 200 -13.26 -29.62 -4.84
C ARG A 200 -14.17 -28.51 -4.33
N TRP A 201 -14.69 -28.62 -3.12
CA TRP A 201 -15.52 -27.58 -2.50
C TRP A 201 -14.72 -26.33 -2.13
N LEU A 202 -13.45 -26.47 -1.78
CA LEU A 202 -12.57 -25.35 -1.47
C LEU A 202 -12.34 -24.40 -2.66
N ILE A 203 -12.68 -24.78 -3.89
CA ILE A 203 -12.64 -23.86 -5.05
C ILE A 203 -13.56 -22.67 -4.85
N VAL A 204 -14.73 -22.88 -4.23
CA VAL A 204 -15.73 -21.83 -4.01
C VAL A 204 -15.15 -20.64 -3.24
N GLY A 205 -14.31 -20.91 -2.23
CA GLY A 205 -13.59 -19.87 -1.48
C GLY A 205 -12.20 -19.56 -2.04
N GLY A 206 -11.49 -20.57 -2.53
CA GLY A 206 -10.11 -20.47 -2.99
C GLY A 206 -9.95 -19.67 -4.27
N LEU A 207 -10.88 -19.82 -5.22
CA LEU A 207 -10.86 -19.06 -6.47
C LEU A 207 -11.01 -17.55 -6.22
N PRO A 208 -12.05 -17.04 -5.53
CA PRO A 208 -12.15 -15.60 -5.26
C PRO A 208 -11.00 -15.09 -4.39
N LEU A 209 -10.55 -15.87 -3.39
CA LEU A 209 -9.42 -15.46 -2.56
C LEU A 209 -8.09 -15.42 -3.31
N SER A 210 -7.84 -16.32 -4.27
CA SER A 210 -6.65 -16.25 -5.13
C SER A 210 -6.67 -15.01 -6.03
N ILE A 211 -7.84 -14.66 -6.60
CA ILE A 211 -8.00 -13.46 -7.43
C ILE A 211 -7.79 -12.20 -6.57
N LEU A 212 -8.45 -12.13 -5.42
CA LEU A 212 -8.30 -11.02 -4.49
C LEU A 212 -6.84 -10.86 -4.03
N THR A 213 -6.16 -11.97 -3.72
CA THR A 213 -4.75 -11.98 -3.33
C THR A 213 -3.86 -11.41 -4.45
N ALA A 214 -4.14 -11.70 -5.71
CA ALA A 214 -3.44 -11.10 -6.84
C ALA A 214 -3.71 -9.59 -6.96
N VAL A 215 -4.99 -9.19 -6.89
CA VAL A 215 -5.44 -7.84 -7.28
C VAL A 215 -5.32 -6.79 -6.17
N TYR A 216 -5.47 -7.13 -4.88
CA TYR A 216 -5.59 -6.11 -3.82
C TYR A 216 -4.38 -5.15 -3.74
N THR A 217 -3.19 -5.59 -4.16
CA THR A 217 -1.98 -4.75 -4.19
C THR A 217 -2.10 -3.59 -5.18
N ALA A 218 -2.83 -3.74 -6.28
CA ALA A 218 -3.09 -2.64 -7.20
C ALA A 218 -3.88 -1.51 -6.50
N TYR A 219 -4.86 -1.86 -5.67
CA TYR A 219 -5.60 -0.89 -4.89
C TYR A 219 -4.78 -0.28 -3.75
N LEU A 220 -3.86 -1.05 -3.16
CA LEU A 220 -2.89 -0.54 -2.19
C LEU A 220 -2.01 0.55 -2.83
N PHE A 221 -1.51 0.30 -4.04
CA PHE A 221 -0.70 1.28 -4.77
C PHE A 221 -1.50 2.50 -5.23
N ALA A 222 -2.76 2.33 -5.61
CA ALA A 222 -3.63 3.46 -5.97
C ALA A 222 -4.05 4.33 -4.76
N GLN A 223 -3.95 3.80 -3.54
CA GLN A 223 -4.26 4.53 -2.31
C GLN A 223 -3.08 5.36 -1.78
N ALA A 224 -1.85 4.98 -2.12
CA ALA A 224 -0.62 5.65 -1.70
C ALA A 224 -0.39 6.96 -2.47
#